data_AF-A0A6I7XDJ1-F1
#
_entry.id   AF-A0A6I7XDJ1-F1
#
_cell.length_a   1.000
_cell.length_b   1.000
_cell.length_c   1.000
_cell.angle_alpha   90.00
_cell.angle_beta   90.00
_cell.angle_gamma   90.00
#
_symmetry.space_group_name_H-M   'P 1'
#
loop_
_entity.id
_entity.type
_entity.pdbx_description
1 polymer ?
#
loop_
_entity_poly.entity_id
_entity_poly.type
_entity_poly.pdbx_seq_one_letter_code
_entity_poly.pdbx_strand_id
1 'polypeptide(L)'
;MSFKLKLVKLAIKWTPKKLIVWVSNIVLKDIAELTGFSFDLDTRKFYVQIQLVGESETIDVWVEDFAIITAGNSYKFIIREARSNRVWLGNILSRITGKEWEIPVIPPIEPHIEFIAELLKEENPKTVDQLN
;
A
#
# COMPACT_ATOMS: atom_id res chain seq x y z
N MET A 1 -4.72 -7.88 19.23
CA MET A 1 -4.21 -8.32 17.92
C MET A 1 -4.39 -9.81 17.77
N SER A 2 -5.12 -10.24 16.74
CA SER A 2 -5.29 -11.65 16.40
C SER A 2 -3.94 -12.33 16.04
N PHE A 3 -3.75 -13.59 16.42
CA PHE A 3 -2.57 -14.39 16.04
C PHE A 3 -2.40 -14.47 14.51
N LYS A 4 -3.52 -14.53 13.78
CA LYS A 4 -3.54 -14.50 12.31
C LYS A 4 -2.90 -13.24 11.75
N LEU A 5 -3.17 -12.08 12.36
CA LEU A 5 -2.63 -10.79 11.92
C LEU A 5 -1.12 -10.73 12.08
N LYS A 6 -0.58 -11.25 13.21
CA LYS A 6 0.88 -11.35 13.42
C LYS A 6 1.55 -12.24 12.38
N LEU A 7 0.95 -13.39 12.08
CA LEU A 7 1.47 -14.30 11.05
C LEU A 7 1.46 -13.67 9.66
N VAL A 8 0.39 -12.97 9.30
CA VAL A 8 0.31 -12.29 7.99
C VAL A 8 1.31 -11.14 7.88
N LYS A 9 1.44 -10.29 8.91
CA LYS A 9 2.50 -9.26 8.94
C LYS A 9 3.90 -9.88 8.78
N LEU A 10 4.16 -10.99 9.46
CA LEU A 10 5.43 -11.72 9.33
C LEU A 10 5.63 -12.27 7.91
N ALA A 11 4.62 -12.91 7.33
CA ALA A 11 4.68 -13.46 5.98
C ALA A 11 4.96 -12.37 4.94
N ILE A 12 4.29 -11.23 5.04
CA ILE A 12 4.52 -10.05 4.18
C ILE A 12 5.96 -9.57 4.32
N LYS A 13 6.44 -9.40 5.55
CA LYS A 13 7.81 -8.94 5.83
C LYS A 13 8.88 -9.88 5.30
N TRP A 14 8.61 -11.19 5.30
CA TRP A 14 9.53 -12.23 4.84
C TRP A 14 9.41 -12.50 3.34
N THR A 15 8.39 -11.98 2.67
CA THR A 15 8.20 -12.17 1.23
C THR A 15 9.38 -11.54 0.47
N PRO A 16 10.14 -12.32 -0.32
CA PRO A 16 11.29 -11.78 -1.03
C PRO A 16 10.86 -10.74 -2.08
N LYS A 17 11.47 -9.55 -2.07
CA LYS A 17 11.21 -8.51 -3.08
C LYS A 17 11.39 -9.01 -4.52
N LYS A 18 12.36 -9.89 -4.76
CA LYS A 18 12.61 -10.52 -6.06
C LYS A 18 11.42 -11.36 -6.54
N LEU A 19 10.72 -12.04 -5.63
CA LEU A 19 9.53 -12.82 -5.97
C LEU A 19 8.41 -11.90 -6.43
N ILE A 20 8.17 -10.80 -5.71
CA ILE A 20 7.19 -9.79 -6.09
C ILE A 20 7.52 -9.21 -7.47
N VAL A 21 8.76 -8.77 -7.68
CA VAL A 21 9.22 -8.23 -8.96
C VAL A 21 9.02 -9.22 -10.10
N TRP A 22 9.39 -10.50 -9.90
CA TRP A 22 9.22 -11.53 -10.91
C TRP A 22 7.76 -11.77 -11.28
N VAL A 23 6.87 -11.95 -10.30
CA VAL A 23 5.43 -12.14 -10.55
C VAL A 23 4.83 -10.90 -11.21
N SER A 24 5.18 -9.70 -10.75
CA SER A 24 4.73 -8.45 -11.34
C SER A 24 5.13 -8.34 -12.81
N ASN A 25 6.36 -8.71 -13.18
CA ASN A 25 6.82 -8.64 -14.57
C ASN A 25 6.17 -9.69 -15.47
N ILE A 26 5.69 -10.81 -14.92
CA ILE A 26 4.83 -11.75 -15.68
C ILE A 26 3.49 -11.10 -16.01
N VAL A 27 2.88 -10.39 -15.04
CA VAL A 27 1.57 -9.73 -15.21
C VAL A 27 1.67 -8.49 -16.10
N LEU A 28 2.75 -7.71 -15.95
CA LEU A 28 2.99 -6.46 -16.68
C LEU A 28 3.65 -6.67 -18.05
N LYS A 29 3.82 -7.92 -18.49
CA LYS A 29 4.46 -8.26 -19.76
C LYS A 29 3.86 -7.44 -20.91
N ASP A 30 4.74 -6.91 -21.75
CA ASP A 30 4.43 -6.08 -22.93
C ASP A 30 3.80 -4.70 -22.59
N ILE A 31 3.65 -4.36 -21.31
CA ILE A 31 3.14 -3.05 -20.83
C ILE A 31 4.27 -2.28 -20.15
N ALA A 32 4.89 -2.90 -19.15
CA ALA A 32 5.92 -2.28 -18.34
C ALA A 32 6.80 -3.30 -17.62
N GLU A 33 7.94 -2.86 -17.13
CA GLU A 33 8.83 -3.63 -16.27
C GLU A 33 8.92 -2.97 -14.89
N LEU A 34 8.56 -3.70 -13.83
CA LEU A 34 8.82 -3.33 -12.45
C LEU A 34 10.32 -3.59 -12.17
N THR A 35 11.10 -2.52 -12.06
CA THR A 35 12.55 -2.58 -11.82
C THR A 35 12.89 -2.40 -10.33
N GLY A 36 11.99 -1.79 -9.56
CA GLY A 36 12.19 -1.51 -8.15
C GLY A 36 10.90 -1.69 -7.34
N PHE A 37 11.03 -2.27 -6.15
CA PHE A 37 9.92 -2.50 -5.23
C PHE A 37 10.39 -2.43 -3.78
N SER A 38 9.63 -1.70 -2.95
CA SER A 38 9.75 -1.77 -1.49
C SER A 38 8.38 -1.62 -0.86
N PHE A 39 8.09 -2.45 0.12
CA PHE A 39 6.86 -2.39 0.89
C PHE A 39 7.19 -2.67 2.35
N ASP A 40 6.76 -1.77 3.21
CA ASP A 40 6.94 -1.85 4.65
C ASP A 40 5.65 -1.41 5.34
N LEU A 41 4.99 -2.39 5.99
CA LEU A 41 3.77 -2.15 6.75
C LEU A 41 4.05 -1.47 8.10
N ASP A 42 5.22 -1.68 8.69
CA ASP A 42 5.58 -1.14 9.99
C ASP A 42 5.80 0.38 9.87
N THR A 43 6.48 0.81 8.80
CA THR A 43 6.67 2.24 8.50
C THR A 43 5.62 2.85 7.56
N ARG A 44 4.67 2.04 7.08
CA ARG A 44 3.62 2.42 6.11
C ARG A 44 4.18 3.07 4.85
N LYS A 45 5.28 2.52 4.33
CA LYS A 45 5.95 3.01 3.13
C LYS A 45 5.84 2.00 2.00
N PHE A 46 5.45 2.51 0.84
CA PHE A 46 5.41 1.77 -0.40
C PHE A 46 6.17 2.54 -1.47
N TYR A 47 7.00 1.82 -2.20
CA TYR A 47 7.77 2.35 -3.32
C TYR A 47 7.73 1.37 -4.47
N VAL A 48 7.50 1.89 -5.67
CA VAL A 48 7.64 1.16 -6.92
C VAL A 48 8.40 1.99 -7.93
N GLN A 49 9.19 1.30 -8.75
CA GLN A 49 9.82 1.85 -9.94
C GLN A 49 9.44 0.99 -11.13
N ILE A 50 8.84 1.63 -12.13
CA ILE A 50 8.33 0.98 -13.32
C ILE A 50 8.92 1.66 -14.55
N GLN A 51 9.35 0.88 -15.54
CA GLN A 51 9.72 1.38 -16.86
C GLN A 51 8.65 0.93 -17.86
N LEU A 52 8.02 1.88 -18.56
CA LEU A 52 7.04 1.53 -19.60
C LEU A 52 7.77 0.99 -20.84
N VAL A 53 7.16 0.03 -21.54
CA VAL A 53 7.72 -0.50 -22.78
C VAL A 53 7.84 0.61 -23.82
N GLY A 54 9.04 0.79 -24.37
CA GLY A 54 9.35 1.84 -25.34
C GLY A 54 9.77 3.18 -24.73
N GLU A 55 9.69 3.34 -23.41
CA GLU A 55 10.13 4.55 -22.71
C GLU A 55 11.52 4.36 -22.10
N SER A 56 12.36 5.39 -22.20
CA SER A 56 13.75 5.35 -21.71
C SER A 56 13.88 5.66 -20.22
N GLU A 57 12.94 6.42 -19.65
CA GLU A 57 13.02 6.90 -18.27
C GLU A 57 11.92 6.28 -17.40
N THR A 58 12.30 5.96 -16.17
CA THR A 58 11.45 5.25 -15.21
C THR A 58 10.38 6.16 -14.61
N ILE A 59 9.35 5.52 -14.08
CA ILE A 59 8.31 6.11 -13.24
C ILE A 59 8.52 5.58 -11.83
N ASP A 60 8.90 6.46 -10.93
CA ASP A 60 8.99 6.19 -9.51
C ASP A 60 7.71 6.67 -8.83
N VAL A 61 7.15 5.86 -7.94
CA VAL A 61 6.02 6.23 -7.09
C VAL A 61 6.34 5.88 -5.65
N TRP A 62 6.18 6.85 -4.76
CA TRP A 62 6.26 6.68 -3.31
C TRP A 62 4.89 6.96 -2.71
N VAL A 63 4.51 6.13 -1.74
CA VAL A 63 3.30 6.28 -0.94
C VAL A 63 3.72 6.13 0.52
N GLU A 64 3.31 7.08 1.35
CA GLU A 64 3.62 7.11 2.78
C GLU A 64 2.32 7.30 3.58
N ASP A 65 2.31 6.69 4.76
CA ASP A 65 1.22 6.79 5.74
C ASP A 65 -0.17 6.42 5.17
N PHE A 66 -0.28 5.24 4.57
CA PHE A 66 -1.56 4.68 4.17
C PHE A 66 -2.24 3.91 5.31
N ALA A 67 -3.57 3.95 5.37
CA ALA A 67 -4.35 3.24 6.39
C ALA A 67 -5.79 2.94 5.94
N ILE A 68 -6.42 2.01 6.66
CA ILE A 68 -7.89 1.86 6.65
C ILE A 68 -8.45 2.36 7.97
N ILE A 69 -9.44 3.25 7.88
CA ILE A 69 -10.21 3.80 8.99
C ILE A 69 -11.57 3.11 9.01
N THR A 70 -11.98 2.61 10.18
CA THR A 70 -13.33 2.08 10.39
C THR A 70 -14.21 3.17 10.96
N ALA A 71 -15.30 3.51 10.26
CA ALA A 71 -16.26 4.53 10.67
C ALA A 71 -17.66 3.90 10.80
N GLY A 72 -17.98 3.38 11.98
CA GLY A 72 -19.21 2.61 12.20
C GLY A 72 -19.17 1.31 11.39
N ASN A 73 -20.09 1.17 10.42
CA ASN A 73 -20.20 -0.01 9.55
C ASN A 73 -19.51 0.15 8.18
N SER A 74 -18.84 1.29 7.92
CA SER A 74 -18.10 1.52 6.69
C SER A 74 -16.60 1.55 6.90
N TYR A 75 -15.87 1.24 5.84
CA TYR A 75 -14.41 1.25 5.79
C TYR A 75 -13.97 2.35 4.85
N LYS A 76 -12.98 3.13 5.25
CA LYS A 76 -12.39 4.17 4.42
C LYS A 76 -10.90 3.96 4.28
N PHE A 77 -10.40 4.09 3.06
CA PHE A 77 -8.97 4.07 2.77
C PHE A 77 -8.43 5.50 2.71
N ILE A 78 -7.27 5.73 3.31
CA ILE A 78 -6.57 7.01 3.25
C ILE A 78 -5.12 6.78 2.84
N ILE A 79 -4.62 7.64 1.97
CA ILE A 79 -3.20 7.83 1.70
C ILE A 79 -2.89 9.26 2.14
N ARG A 80 -2.00 9.47 3.11
CA ARG A 80 -1.66 10.84 3.53
C ARG A 80 -0.71 11.49 2.53
N GLU A 81 0.30 10.75 2.08
CA GLU A 81 1.30 11.28 1.15
C GLU A 81 1.55 10.30 0.00
N ALA A 82 1.61 10.86 -1.22
CA ALA A 82 2.11 10.14 -2.37
C ALA A 82 2.79 11.11 -3.33
N ARG A 83 3.87 10.66 -3.96
CA ARG A 83 4.65 11.45 -4.91
C ARG A 83 5.17 10.59 -6.05
N SER A 84 5.53 11.24 -7.15
CA SER A 84 6.18 10.61 -8.29
C SER A 84 7.24 11.52 -8.89
N ASN A 85 8.25 10.93 -9.53
CA ASN A 85 9.20 11.67 -10.36
C ASN A 85 8.55 12.25 -11.64
N ARG A 86 7.38 11.74 -12.04
CA ARG A 86 6.60 12.27 -13.17
C ARG A 86 5.59 13.32 -12.70
N VAL A 87 5.71 14.54 -13.22
CA VAL A 87 4.85 15.68 -12.84
C VAL A 87 3.36 15.38 -13.06
N TRP A 88 3.01 14.79 -14.20
CA TRP A 88 1.62 14.46 -14.51
C TRP A 88 1.04 13.43 -13.51
N LEU A 89 1.84 12.46 -13.07
CA LEU A 89 1.41 11.45 -12.11
C LEU A 89 1.32 12.04 -10.71
N GLY A 90 2.28 12.90 -10.33
CA GLY A 90 2.20 13.68 -9.10
C GLY A 90 0.90 14.50 -9.00
N ASN A 91 0.47 15.11 -10.11
CA ASN A 91 -0.81 15.84 -10.19
C ASN A 91 -2.04 14.94 -10.08
N ILE A 92 -1.96 13.67 -10.49
CA ILE A 92 -3.04 12.70 -10.29
C ILE A 92 -3.06 12.25 -8.83
N LEU A 93 -1.90 11.92 -8.28
CA LEU A 93 -1.75 11.50 -6.88
C LEU A 93 -2.26 12.57 -5.91
N SER A 94 -1.99 13.85 -6.17
CA SER A 94 -2.47 14.95 -5.32
C SER A 94 -4.00 15.05 -5.23
N ARG A 95 -4.74 14.49 -6.20
CA ARG A 95 -6.20 14.45 -6.18
C ARG A 95 -6.74 13.38 -5.25
N ILE A 96 -5.94 12.36 -4.93
CA ILE A 96 -6.33 11.21 -4.10
C ILE A 96 -5.73 11.25 -2.70
N THR A 97 -4.55 11.83 -2.53
CA THR A 97 -3.89 11.98 -1.23
C THR A 97 -4.65 12.94 -0.31
N GLY A 98 -4.61 12.69 0.99
CA GLY A 98 -5.25 13.50 2.02
C GLY A 98 -6.78 13.39 2.06
N LYS A 99 -7.38 12.50 1.26
CA LYS A 99 -8.82 12.25 1.24
C LYS A 99 -9.14 10.85 1.76
N GLU A 100 -10.25 10.73 2.45
CA GLU A 100 -10.82 9.45 2.85
C GLU A 100 -11.71 8.90 1.72
N TRP A 101 -11.37 7.73 1.20
CA TRP A 101 -12.10 7.05 0.14
C TRP A 101 -12.90 5.91 0.74
N GLU A 102 -14.23 5.95 0.60
CA GLU A 102 -15.06 4.84 1.05
C GLU A 102 -14.73 3.57 0.24
N ILE A 103 -14.48 2.46 0.93
CA ILE A 103 -14.21 1.18 0.32
C ILE A 103 -15.55 0.49 0.10
N PRO A 104 -15.98 0.27 -1.15
CA PRO A 104 -17.22 -0.45 -1.41
C PRO A 104 -17.07 -1.90 -0.97
N VAL A 105 -17.87 -2.33 0.02
CA VAL A 105 -17.89 -3.71 0.48
C VAL A 105 -18.78 -4.53 -0.45
N ILE A 106 -18.15 -5.08 -1.49
CA ILE A 106 -18.79 -6.00 -2.43
C ILE A 106 -18.68 -7.46 -1.93
N PRO A 107 -19.60 -8.36 -2.32
CA PRO A 107 -19.65 -9.73 -1.77
C PRO A 107 -18.32 -10.52 -1.80
N PRO A 108 -17.45 -10.38 -2.83
CA PRO A 108 -16.15 -11.07 -2.81
C PRO A 108 -15.18 -10.59 -1.72
N ILE A 109 -15.31 -9.35 -1.25
CA ILE A 109 -14.40 -8.72 -0.29
C ILE A 109 -15.00 -8.71 1.13
N GLU A 110 -16.33 -8.79 1.24
CA GLU A 110 -17.08 -8.79 2.50
C GLU A 110 -16.53 -9.76 3.57
N PRO A 111 -16.13 -11.02 3.27
CA PRO A 111 -15.58 -11.93 4.28
C PRO A 111 -14.18 -11.54 4.77
N HIS A 112 -13.50 -10.63 4.07
CA HIS A 112 -12.09 -10.31 4.28
C HIS A 112 -11.87 -8.86 4.72
N ILE A 113 -12.85 -7.96 4.52
CA ILE A 113 -12.66 -6.53 4.74
C ILE A 113 -12.33 -6.20 6.19
N GLU A 114 -12.95 -6.87 7.16
CA GLU A 114 -12.66 -6.67 8.58
C GLU A 114 -11.19 -7.02 8.91
N PHE A 115 -10.70 -8.14 8.36
CA PHE A 115 -9.32 -8.56 8.53
C PHE A 115 -8.33 -7.60 7.86
N ILE A 116 -8.63 -7.16 6.63
CA ILE A 116 -7.79 -6.19 5.90
C ILE A 116 -7.76 -4.85 6.65
N ALA A 117 -8.91 -4.42 7.18
CA ALA A 117 -9.02 -3.23 8.01
C ALA A 117 -8.22 -3.36 9.29
N GLU A 118 -8.25 -4.51 9.99
CA GLU A 118 -7.40 -4.73 11.18
C GLU A 118 -5.90 -4.70 10.81
N LEU A 119 -5.52 -5.32 9.68
CA LEU A 119 -4.14 -5.39 9.20
C LEU A 119 -3.57 -4.01 8.86
N LEU A 120 -4.38 -3.14 8.26
CA LEU A 120 -4.00 -1.82 7.76
C LEU A 120 -4.48 -0.66 8.64
N LYS A 121 -5.13 -0.95 9.77
CA LYS A 121 -5.64 0.05 10.72
C LYS A 121 -4.52 1.00 11.11
N GLU A 122 -4.81 2.30 11.19
CA GLU A 122 -3.84 3.30 11.65
C GLU A 122 -3.23 2.89 13.00
N GLU A 123 -1.91 2.82 13.06
CA GLU A 123 -1.20 2.59 14.32
C GLU A 123 -1.18 3.91 15.06
N ASN A 124 -1.94 3.97 16.15
CA ASN A 124 -2.05 5.15 16.98
C ASN A 124 -0.66 5.46 17.57
N PRO A 125 -0.06 6.65 17.37
CA PRO A 125 1.30 6.96 17.83
C PRO A 125 1.43 7.14 19.36
N LYS A 126 0.54 6.53 20.17
CA LYS A 126 0.54 6.63 21.63
C LYS A 126 0.38 5.28 22.31
N THR A 127 1.37 4.41 22.17
CA THR A 127 1.67 3.38 23.18
C THR A 127 3.16 3.04 23.15
N VAL A 128 4.03 4.06 23.18
CA VAL A 128 5.47 3.89 23.46
C VAL A 128 5.92 4.75 24.66
N ASP A 129 5.11 5.74 25.09
CA ASP A 129 5.47 6.65 26.21
C ASP A 129 4.71 6.39 27.52
N GLN A 130 4.49 5.13 27.93
CA GLN A 130 4.02 4.83 29.31
C GLN A 130 4.89 3.82 30.08
N LEU A 131 6.12 3.60 29.63
CA LEU A 131 7.13 2.89 30.40
C LEU A 131 8.48 3.59 30.25
N ASN A 132 8.62 4.73 30.92
CA ASN A 132 9.90 5.26 31.45
C ASN A 132 9.58 6.20 32.61
#